data_AF-A0A7J3XUP2-F1
#
_entry.id   AF-A0A7J3XUP2-F1
#
_cell.length_a   1.000
_cell.length_b   1.000
_cell.length_c   1.000
_cell.angle_alpha   90.00
_cell.angle_beta   90.00
_cell.angle_gamma   90.00
#
_symmetry.space_group_name_H-M   'P 1'
#
loop_
_entity.id
_entity.type
_entity.pdbx_description
1 polymer ?
#
loop_
_entity_poly.entity_id
_entity_poly.type
_entity_poly.pdbx_seq_one_letter_code
_entity_poly.pdbx_strand_id
1 'polypeptide(L)'
;MAASALLAALALYAALALGREGLKPAAPILLALPISLAGYEMWYSLYIVLAMLTLAGLASSRGGRRGLRVAVLLAAFTSLNLALHASRPSFDYAALCRGLSERIPPGSTVLLAASPDPYFGFKSMGLNYTLREFIPEGTFEGAYFKLLSGVDYAVVNLPLSRLVEELEARCEWVLSLEVEGFTFNLYRLRG
;
A
#
# COMPACT_ATOMS: atom_id res chain seq x y z
N MET A 1 -19.78 -2.70 -7.10
CA MET A 1 -20.52 -2.33 -8.32
C MET A 1 -20.41 -0.86 -8.71
N ALA A 2 -20.54 0.10 -7.79
CA ALA A 2 -20.47 1.54 -8.12
C ALA A 2 -19.09 2.01 -8.67
N ALA A 3 -17.99 1.49 -8.13
CA ALA A 3 -16.63 1.85 -8.58
C ALA A 3 -16.35 1.43 -10.03
N SER A 4 -16.83 0.25 -10.44
CA SER A 4 -16.63 -0.30 -11.79
C SER A 4 -17.36 0.51 -12.87
N ALA A 5 -18.60 0.94 -12.58
CA ALA A 5 -19.38 1.78 -13.49
C ALA A 5 -18.76 3.18 -13.65
N LEU A 6 -18.19 3.73 -12.59
CA LEU A 6 -17.52 5.03 -12.62
C LEU A 6 -16.16 4.97 -13.34
N LEU A 7 -15.39 3.89 -13.14
CA LEU A 7 -14.16 3.62 -13.90
C LEU A 7 -14.46 3.53 -15.40
N ALA A 8 -15.54 2.83 -15.78
CA ALA A 8 -15.98 2.75 -17.17
C ALA A 8 -16.40 4.12 -17.73
N ALA A 9 -17.10 4.95 -16.93
CA ALA A 9 -17.48 6.30 -17.32
C ALA A 9 -16.27 7.23 -17.49
N LEU A 10 -15.27 7.13 -16.61
CA LEU A 10 -14.02 7.90 -16.71
C LEU A 10 -13.17 7.47 -17.90
N ALA A 11 -13.08 6.15 -18.16
CA ALA A 11 -12.37 5.62 -19.32
C ALA A 11 -13.05 6.03 -20.64
N LEU A 12 -14.39 5.98 -20.70
CA LEU A 12 -15.15 6.45 -21.85
C LEU A 12 -14.99 7.96 -22.06
N TYR A 13 -15.03 8.75 -20.98
CA TYR A 13 -14.77 10.18 -21.03
C TYR A 13 -13.35 10.49 -21.53
N ALA A 14 -12.34 9.75 -21.07
CA ALA A 14 -10.96 9.89 -21.52
C ALA A 14 -10.79 9.54 -23.01
N ALA A 15 -11.42 8.47 -23.49
CA ALA A 15 -11.42 8.08 -24.90
C ALA A 15 -12.11 9.13 -25.78
N LEU A 16 -13.24 9.68 -25.33
CA LEU A 16 -13.96 10.75 -26.02
C LEU A 16 -13.19 12.08 -25.99
N ALA A 17 -12.47 12.36 -24.91
CA ALA A 17 -11.60 13.52 -24.77
C ALA A 17 -10.37 13.44 -25.68
N LEU A 18 -9.75 12.25 -25.80
CA LEU A 18 -8.61 11.95 -26.65
C LEU A 18 -8.85 12.23 -28.15
N GLY A 19 -10.10 12.09 -28.61
CA GLY A 19 -10.51 12.44 -29.97
C GLY A 19 -10.51 13.94 -30.28
N ARG A 20 -10.35 14.80 -29.27
CA ARG A 20 -10.25 16.27 -29.44
C ARG A 20 -8.80 16.71 -29.26
N GLU A 21 -8.24 17.35 -30.29
CA GLU A 21 -6.81 17.71 -30.38
C GLU A 21 -6.23 18.45 -29.16
N GLY A 22 -7.05 19.20 -28.43
CA GLY A 22 -6.62 19.97 -27.24
C GLY A 22 -6.47 19.17 -25.94
N LEU A 23 -6.82 17.88 -25.92
CA LEU A 23 -6.81 17.04 -24.71
C LEU A 23 -5.81 15.86 -24.79
N LYS A 24 -5.06 15.74 -25.90
CA LYS A 24 -3.95 14.78 -26.04
C LYS A 24 -2.97 14.77 -24.84
N PRO A 25 -2.55 15.90 -24.24
CA PRO A 25 -1.64 15.87 -23.08
C PRO A 25 -2.31 15.40 -21.77
N ALA A 26 -3.64 15.36 -21.71
CA ALA A 26 -4.39 14.88 -20.54
C ALA A 26 -4.58 13.35 -20.51
N ALA A 27 -4.36 12.68 -21.63
CA ALA A 27 -4.54 11.24 -21.77
C ALA A 27 -3.72 10.37 -20.82
N PRO A 28 -2.40 10.59 -20.63
CA PRO A 28 -1.61 9.77 -19.70
C PRO A 28 -2.08 9.96 -18.25
N ILE A 29 -2.53 11.16 -17.88
CA ILE A 29 -3.12 11.45 -16.57
C ILE A 29 -4.42 10.65 -16.35
N LEU A 30 -5.29 10.63 -17.35
CA LEU A 30 -6.57 9.91 -17.28
C LEU A 30 -6.37 8.39 -17.29
N LEU A 31 -5.30 7.88 -17.91
CA LEU A 31 -4.91 6.47 -17.90
C LEU A 31 -4.17 6.05 -16.63
N ALA A 32 -3.37 6.94 -16.03
CA ALA A 32 -2.70 6.69 -14.76
C ALA A 32 -3.68 6.52 -13.61
N LEU A 33 -4.90 7.03 -13.75
CA LEU A 33 -5.86 7.13 -12.68
C LEU A 33 -6.56 5.80 -12.35
N PRO A 34 -7.09 5.03 -13.32
CA PRO A 34 -7.51 3.64 -13.09
C PRO A 34 -6.41 2.77 -12.48
N ILE A 35 -5.16 2.95 -12.94
CA ILE A 35 -4.00 2.20 -12.45
C ILE A 35 -3.73 2.55 -10.98
N SER A 36 -3.74 3.85 -10.66
CA SER A 36 -3.58 4.36 -9.30
C SER A 36 -4.69 3.89 -8.36
N LEU A 37 -5.94 3.85 -8.85
CA LEU A 37 -7.09 3.35 -8.10
C LEU A 37 -7.01 1.84 -7.86
N ALA A 38 -6.38 1.08 -8.76
CA ALA A 38 -6.17 -0.35 -8.61
C ALA A 38 -4.96 -0.70 -7.72
N GLY A 39 -3.96 0.20 -7.61
CA GLY A 39 -2.69 -0.05 -6.91
C GLY A 39 -2.70 0.15 -5.39
N TYR A 40 -3.79 0.63 -4.80
CA TYR A 40 -3.97 0.81 -3.34
C TYR A 40 -2.93 1.65 -2.57
N GLU A 41 -1.90 2.24 -3.19
CA GLU A 41 -0.90 3.03 -2.47
C GLU A 41 -1.38 4.45 -2.10
N MET A 42 -0.95 4.91 -0.92
CA MET A 42 -1.33 6.22 -0.36
C MET A 42 -0.76 7.43 -1.12
N TRP A 43 0.38 7.26 -1.81
CA TRP A 43 1.04 8.32 -2.59
C TRP A 43 0.25 8.70 -3.86
N TYR A 44 -0.70 7.87 -4.29
CA TYR A 44 -1.52 8.13 -5.47
C TYR A 44 -2.41 9.37 -5.35
N SER A 45 -2.77 9.79 -4.13
CA SER A 45 -3.49 11.06 -3.91
C SER A 45 -2.70 12.26 -4.42
N LEU A 46 -1.35 12.23 -4.32
CA LEU A 46 -0.49 13.29 -4.82
C LEU A 46 -0.50 13.34 -6.36
N TYR A 47 -0.41 12.17 -7.01
CA TYR A 47 -0.50 12.09 -8.48
C TYR A 47 -1.85 12.55 -9.01
N ILE A 48 -2.95 12.25 -8.30
CA ILE A 48 -4.30 12.73 -8.63
C ILE A 48 -4.38 14.26 -8.50
N VAL A 49 -3.81 14.84 -7.44
CA VAL A 49 -3.77 16.30 -7.28
C VAL A 49 -2.92 16.97 -8.36
N LEU A 50 -1.74 16.42 -8.69
CA LEU A 50 -0.87 16.95 -9.76
C LEU A 50 -1.53 16.84 -11.14
N ALA A 51 -2.20 15.73 -11.41
CA ALA A 51 -3.04 15.52 -12.58
C ALA A 51 -4.12 16.60 -12.71
N MET A 52 -4.83 16.88 -11.62
CA MET A 52 -5.87 17.91 -11.55
C MET A 52 -5.34 19.32 -11.79
N LEU A 53 -4.21 19.67 -11.17
CA LEU A 53 -3.57 20.96 -11.37
C LEU A 53 -3.10 21.15 -12.81
N THR A 54 -2.58 20.08 -13.43
CA THR A 54 -2.19 20.09 -14.85
C THR A 54 -3.40 20.28 -15.76
N LEU A 55 -4.51 19.57 -15.50
CA LEU A 55 -5.77 19.74 -16.21
C LEU A 55 -6.35 21.15 -16.03
N ALA A 56 -6.29 21.70 -14.83
CA ALA A 56 -6.73 23.06 -14.51
C ALA A 56 -5.87 24.12 -15.24
N GLY A 57 -4.55 23.94 -15.28
CA GLY A 57 -3.61 24.80 -16.00
C GLY A 57 -3.88 24.83 -17.50
N LEU A 58 -4.04 23.66 -18.13
CA LEU A 58 -4.40 23.54 -19.56
C LEU A 58 -5.80 24.11 -19.85
N ALA A 59 -6.71 24.05 -18.87
CA ALA A 59 -8.05 24.59 -18.98
C ALA A 59 -8.13 26.12 -18.78
N SER A 60 -7.09 26.81 -18.33
CA SER A 60 -7.16 28.26 -18.06
C SER A 60 -7.17 29.16 -19.31
N SER A 61 -6.87 28.64 -20.49
CA SER A 61 -6.49 29.46 -21.66
C SER A 61 -7.63 30.07 -22.52
N ARG A 62 -8.92 29.76 -22.29
CA ARG A 62 -10.08 30.20 -23.13
C ARG A 62 -11.45 30.05 -22.40
N GLY A 63 -12.12 31.16 -22.05
CA GLY A 63 -13.59 31.25 -21.79
C GLY A 63 -14.12 31.10 -20.34
N GLY A 64 -15.18 31.87 -19.99
CA GLY A 64 -15.64 32.14 -18.61
C GLY A 64 -16.41 31.07 -17.83
N ARG A 65 -16.81 29.94 -18.42
CA ARG A 65 -17.49 28.84 -17.69
C ARG A 65 -16.54 27.70 -17.26
N ARG A 66 -15.24 27.93 -17.35
CA ARG A 66 -14.21 26.89 -17.27
C ARG A 66 -13.77 26.58 -15.83
N GLY A 67 -13.76 27.59 -14.95
CA GLY A 67 -13.55 27.40 -13.51
C GLY A 67 -14.60 26.48 -12.86
N LEU A 68 -15.86 26.61 -13.29
CA LEU A 68 -16.94 25.73 -12.83
C LEU A 68 -16.69 24.26 -13.22
N ARG A 69 -16.18 24.00 -14.43
CA ARG A 69 -15.90 22.62 -14.89
C ARG A 69 -14.75 21.99 -14.11
N VAL A 70 -13.69 22.75 -13.84
CA VAL A 70 -12.56 22.28 -13.00
C VAL A 70 -13.03 22.02 -11.57
N ALA A 71 -13.83 22.92 -10.99
CA ALA A 71 -14.38 22.74 -9.66
C ALA A 71 -15.27 21.50 -9.54
N VAL A 72 -16.13 21.24 -10.53
CA VAL A 72 -16.98 20.04 -10.58
C VAL A 72 -16.14 18.76 -10.70
N LEU A 73 -15.09 18.76 -11.53
CA LEU A 73 -14.18 17.62 -11.64
C LEU A 73 -13.44 17.37 -10.32
N LEU A 74 -12.87 18.41 -9.71
CA LEU A 74 -12.24 18.30 -8.39
C LEU A 74 -13.20 17.73 -7.35
N ALA A 75 -14.42 18.28 -7.26
CA ALA A 75 -15.42 17.82 -6.31
C ALA A 75 -15.82 16.35 -6.55
N ALA A 76 -16.02 15.94 -7.80
CA ALA A 76 -16.36 14.55 -8.15
C ALA A 76 -15.24 13.58 -7.77
N PHE A 77 -14.00 13.96 -8.02
CA PHE A 77 -12.84 13.13 -7.70
C PHE A 77 -12.51 13.08 -6.22
N THR A 78 -12.60 14.20 -5.50
CA THR A 78 -12.46 14.21 -4.04
C THR A 78 -13.55 13.34 -3.42
N SER A 79 -14.79 13.45 -3.89
CA SER A 79 -15.90 12.60 -3.44
C SER A 79 -15.64 11.13 -3.73
N LEU A 80 -15.11 10.80 -4.92
CA LEU A 80 -14.73 9.43 -5.26
C LEU A 80 -13.60 8.91 -4.36
N ASN A 81 -12.56 9.71 -4.14
CA ASN A 81 -11.43 9.32 -3.31
C ASN A 81 -11.88 9.09 -1.85
N LEU A 82 -12.72 9.99 -1.31
CA LEU A 82 -13.33 9.83 0.00
C LEU A 82 -14.23 8.60 0.07
N ALA A 83 -15.07 8.36 -0.94
CA ALA A 83 -15.92 7.17 -0.99
C ALA A 83 -15.10 5.88 -1.07
N LEU A 84 -14.01 5.88 -1.84
CA LEU A 84 -13.09 4.75 -1.90
C LEU A 84 -12.40 4.53 -0.57
N HIS A 85 -11.87 5.58 0.07
CA HIS A 85 -11.29 5.50 1.40
C HIS A 85 -12.30 5.02 2.46
N ALA A 86 -13.53 5.52 2.43
CA ALA A 86 -14.60 5.10 3.35
C ALA A 86 -15.09 3.66 3.08
N SER A 87 -14.97 3.19 1.83
CA SER A 87 -15.31 1.82 1.46
C SER A 87 -14.19 0.81 1.76
N ARG A 88 -12.99 1.27 2.11
CA ARG A 88 -11.91 0.38 2.54
C ARG A 88 -12.32 -0.21 3.89
N PRO A 89 -12.22 -1.54 4.07
CA PRO A 89 -12.24 -2.12 5.41
C PRO A 89 -11.25 -1.35 6.28
N SER A 90 -11.70 -0.84 7.42
CA SER A 90 -10.82 -0.17 8.36
C SER A 90 -9.89 -1.22 8.95
N PHE A 91 -8.68 -1.32 8.42
CA PHE A 91 -7.64 -2.17 8.99
C PHE A 91 -7.30 -1.66 10.39
N ASP A 92 -7.63 -2.42 11.43
CA ASP A 92 -7.24 -2.08 12.80
C ASP A 92 -5.75 -2.41 13.02
N TYR A 93 -4.90 -1.45 12.65
CA TYR A 93 -3.46 -1.53 12.83
C TYR A 93 -3.06 -1.74 14.29
N ALA A 94 -3.82 -1.19 15.23
CA ALA A 94 -3.55 -1.36 16.66
C ALA A 94 -3.90 -2.79 17.12
N ALA A 95 -4.95 -3.41 16.58
CA ALA A 95 -5.25 -4.82 16.83
C ALA A 95 -4.15 -5.74 16.31
N LEU A 96 -3.64 -5.52 15.08
CA LEU A 96 -2.49 -6.29 14.56
C LEU A 96 -1.30 -6.21 15.50
N CYS A 97 -0.87 -4.99 15.83
CA CYS A 97 0.32 -4.79 16.63
C CYS A 97 0.17 -5.39 18.02
N ARG A 98 -1.02 -5.27 18.64
CA ARG A 98 -1.31 -5.89 19.94
C ARG A 98 -1.25 -7.41 19.85
N GLY A 99 -1.93 -8.00 18.87
CA GLY A 99 -1.96 -9.45 18.67
C GLY A 99 -0.57 -10.05 18.45
N LEU A 100 0.29 -9.37 17.69
CA LEU A 100 1.69 -9.81 17.54
C LEU A 100 2.49 -9.61 18.82
N SER A 101 2.36 -8.46 19.50
CA SER A 101 3.13 -8.16 20.72
C SER A 101 2.81 -9.09 21.90
N GLU A 102 1.59 -9.61 21.99
CA GLU A 102 1.20 -10.61 23.00
C GLU A 102 1.93 -11.95 22.83
N ARG A 103 2.46 -12.22 21.63
CA ARG A 103 3.12 -13.49 21.26
C ARG A 103 4.64 -13.36 21.17
N ILE A 104 5.15 -12.13 21.06
CA ILE A 104 6.58 -11.83 20.92
C ILE A 104 7.06 -11.18 22.23
N PRO A 105 7.90 -11.87 23.02
CA PRO A 105 8.44 -11.34 24.27
C PRO A 105 9.15 -9.99 24.07
N PRO A 106 8.94 -9.00 24.97
CA PRO A 106 9.66 -7.74 24.93
C PRO A 106 11.18 -7.95 24.91
N GLY A 107 11.90 -7.06 24.21
CA GLY A 107 13.36 -7.16 24.04
C GLY A 107 13.84 -8.09 22.93
N SER A 108 12.95 -8.88 22.30
CA SER A 108 13.33 -9.74 21.18
C SER A 108 13.82 -8.97 19.95
N THR A 109 14.67 -9.63 19.17
CA THR A 109 15.03 -9.23 17.81
C THR A 109 14.02 -9.81 16.83
N VAL A 110 13.31 -8.94 16.11
CA VAL A 110 12.19 -9.31 15.23
C VAL A 110 12.50 -8.92 13.80
N LEU A 111 12.45 -9.88 12.88
CA LEU A 111 12.44 -9.61 11.44
C LEU A 111 11.02 -9.33 10.96
N LEU A 112 10.83 -8.21 10.28
CA LEU A 112 9.58 -7.81 9.67
C LEU A 112 9.66 -8.02 8.16
N ALA A 113 8.78 -8.87 7.65
CA ALA A 113 8.62 -9.20 6.24
C ALA A 113 7.13 -9.25 5.90
N ALA A 114 6.40 -8.20 6.28
CA ALA A 114 4.96 -8.19 6.26
C ALA A 114 4.38 -6.85 5.77
N SER A 115 3.21 -6.92 5.14
CA SER A 115 2.37 -5.80 4.74
C SER A 115 0.91 -6.06 5.14
N PRO A 116 0.31 -5.24 6.01
CA PRO A 116 0.88 -4.04 6.62
C PRO A 116 2.02 -4.34 7.61
N ASP A 117 3.01 -3.46 7.60
CA ASP A 117 4.22 -3.56 8.41
C ASP A 117 3.98 -3.04 9.84
N PRO A 118 4.17 -3.86 10.90
CA PRO A 118 3.93 -3.47 12.28
C PRO A 118 5.04 -2.57 12.88
N TYR A 119 6.07 -2.17 12.12
CA TYR A 119 7.22 -1.40 12.60
C TYR A 119 6.84 -0.22 13.53
N PHE A 120 5.95 0.66 13.06
CA PHE A 120 5.56 1.85 13.83
C PHE A 120 4.74 1.52 15.07
N GLY A 121 3.89 0.49 15.00
CA GLY A 121 3.14 0.02 16.16
C GLY A 121 4.06 -0.58 17.23
N PHE A 122 5.04 -1.39 16.81
CA PHE A 122 6.05 -1.93 17.73
C PHE A 122 6.92 -0.85 18.36
N LYS A 123 7.30 0.19 17.61
CA LYS A 123 8.05 1.34 18.16
C LYS A 123 7.23 2.16 19.15
N SER A 124 5.93 2.36 18.90
CA SER A 124 5.08 3.17 19.79
C SER A 124 4.75 2.49 21.11
N MET A 125 4.76 1.15 21.17
CA MET A 125 4.46 0.37 22.37
C MET A 125 5.58 0.36 23.43
N GLY A 126 6.81 0.76 23.09
CA GLY A 126 7.91 0.85 24.05
C GLY A 126 8.41 -0.51 24.59
N LEU A 127 8.24 -1.61 23.83
CA LEU A 127 8.60 -2.98 24.25
C LEU A 127 10.07 -3.34 24.02
N ASN A 128 10.91 -2.36 23.68
CA ASN A 128 12.36 -2.51 23.47
C ASN A 128 12.75 -3.55 22.39
N TYR A 129 11.92 -3.77 21.38
CA TYR A 129 12.27 -4.67 20.27
C TYR A 129 13.43 -4.13 19.43
N THR A 130 14.30 -5.05 18.99
CA THR A 130 15.26 -4.80 17.91
C THR A 130 14.63 -5.22 16.59
N LEU A 131 14.16 -4.25 15.81
CA LEU A 131 13.44 -4.51 14.55
C LEU A 131 14.42 -4.55 13.38
N ARG A 132 14.29 -5.56 12.52
CA ARG A 132 15.01 -5.69 11.25
C ARG A 132 14.00 -5.78 10.12
N GLU A 133 14.32 -5.18 8.99
CA GLU A 133 13.51 -5.28 7.78
C GLU A 133 14.04 -6.36 6.85
N PHE A 134 13.14 -6.99 6.11
CA PHE A 134 13.50 -7.90 5.04
C PHE A 134 14.29 -7.18 3.94
N ILE A 135 15.05 -7.97 3.19
CA ILE A 135 15.76 -7.50 2.00
C ILE A 135 15.02 -8.12 0.80
N PRO A 136 14.73 -7.36 -0.28
CA PRO A 136 14.12 -7.93 -1.47
C PRO A 136 14.94 -9.09 -2.03
N GLU A 137 14.25 -10.11 -2.56
CA GLU A 137 14.92 -11.24 -3.18
C GLU A 137 15.80 -10.81 -4.36
N GLY A 138 16.92 -11.50 -4.52
CA GLY A 138 17.87 -11.22 -5.62
C GLY A 138 18.79 -10.02 -5.38
N THR A 139 18.66 -9.31 -4.26
CA THR A 139 19.55 -8.16 -3.97
C THR A 139 20.99 -8.63 -3.71
N PHE A 140 21.19 -9.61 -2.82
CA PHE A 140 22.51 -10.19 -2.55
C PHE A 140 22.41 -11.68 -2.22
N GLU A 141 23.36 -12.46 -2.72
CA GLU A 141 23.47 -13.89 -2.40
C GLU A 141 23.85 -14.08 -0.93
N GLY A 142 23.17 -14.99 -0.23
CA GLY A 142 23.40 -15.26 1.20
C GLY A 142 22.98 -14.16 2.17
N ALA A 143 22.26 -13.12 1.72
CA ALA A 143 21.78 -12.04 2.58
C ALA A 143 20.96 -12.54 3.78
N TYR A 144 20.04 -13.49 3.53
CA TYR A 144 19.15 -14.02 4.55
C TYR A 144 19.88 -14.77 5.66
N PHE A 145 20.97 -15.49 5.35
CA PHE A 145 21.77 -16.16 6.38
C PHE A 145 22.27 -15.15 7.43
N LYS A 146 22.81 -14.01 6.98
CA LYS A 146 23.29 -12.94 7.86
C LYS A 146 22.14 -12.20 8.53
N LEU A 147 21.08 -11.92 7.77
CA LEU A 147 19.91 -11.20 8.27
C LEU A 147 19.21 -11.93 9.42
N LEU A 148 19.09 -13.26 9.30
CA LEU A 148 18.47 -14.15 10.28
C LEU A 148 19.38 -14.45 11.48
N SER A 149 20.66 -14.09 11.41
CA SER A 149 21.59 -14.28 12.53
C SER A 149 21.20 -13.40 13.72
N GLY A 150 20.87 -14.04 14.86
CA GLY A 150 20.40 -13.36 16.06
C GLY A 150 19.00 -12.77 15.94
N VAL A 151 18.17 -13.28 15.02
CA VAL A 151 16.73 -13.00 14.99
C VAL A 151 16.03 -14.03 15.86
N ASP A 152 15.19 -13.58 16.79
CA ASP A 152 14.40 -14.46 17.65
C ASP A 152 13.06 -14.82 17.00
N TYR A 153 12.44 -13.83 16.33
CA TYR A 153 11.12 -13.97 15.71
C TYR A 153 11.09 -13.36 14.31
N ALA A 154 10.29 -13.92 13.41
CA ALA A 154 10.01 -13.32 12.11
C ALA A 154 8.50 -13.25 11.85
N VAL A 155 8.02 -12.08 11.42
CA VAL A 155 6.62 -11.84 11.02
C VAL A 155 6.58 -11.74 9.50
N VAL A 156 5.92 -12.69 8.85
CA VAL A 156 5.94 -12.82 7.38
C VAL A 156 4.54 -12.91 6.81
N ASN A 157 4.22 -12.10 5.81
CA ASN A 157 3.07 -12.35 4.92
C ASN A 157 3.35 -12.01 3.44
N LEU A 158 4.59 -11.62 3.12
CA LEU A 158 5.02 -11.33 1.77
C LEU A 158 5.43 -12.62 1.05
N PRO A 159 5.24 -12.69 -0.28
CA PRO A 159 5.58 -13.87 -1.09
C PRO A 159 7.10 -13.95 -1.36
N LEU A 160 7.90 -14.12 -0.30
CA LEU A 160 9.37 -14.22 -0.36
C LEU A 160 9.79 -15.68 -0.16
N SER A 161 9.71 -16.49 -1.22
CA SER A 161 9.92 -17.95 -1.13
C SER A 161 11.27 -18.32 -0.52
N ARG A 162 12.35 -17.64 -0.90
CA ARG A 162 13.69 -17.93 -0.36
C ARG A 162 13.80 -17.62 1.13
N LEU A 163 13.15 -16.55 1.59
CA LEU A 163 13.10 -16.21 3.01
C LEU A 163 12.30 -17.26 3.78
N VAL A 164 11.15 -17.67 3.25
CA VAL A 164 10.28 -18.68 3.88
C VAL A 164 11.01 -20.02 4.01
N GLU A 165 11.68 -20.49 2.97
CA GLU A 165 12.50 -21.72 3.01
C GLU A 165 13.58 -21.66 4.12
N GLU A 166 14.29 -20.55 4.22
CA GLU A 166 15.32 -20.35 5.27
C GLU A 166 14.72 -20.28 6.69
N LEU A 167 13.54 -19.67 6.84
CA LEU A 167 12.84 -19.60 8.12
C LEU A 167 12.33 -20.97 8.55
N GLU A 168 11.73 -21.73 7.65
CA GLU A 168 11.23 -23.09 7.92
C GLU A 168 12.36 -24.05 8.31
N ALA A 169 13.53 -23.91 7.69
CA ALA A 169 14.71 -24.71 8.03
C ALA A 169 15.25 -24.41 9.44
N ARG A 170 15.00 -23.21 9.99
CA ARG A 170 15.59 -22.71 11.24
C ARG A 170 14.59 -22.58 12.38
N CYS A 171 13.29 -22.67 12.11
CA CYS A 171 12.28 -22.39 13.11
C CYS A 171 12.18 -23.51 14.16
N GLU A 172 11.85 -23.09 15.38
CA GLU A 172 11.35 -23.97 16.43
C GLU A 172 9.88 -24.30 16.17
N TRP A 173 9.09 -23.27 15.84
CA TRP A 173 7.69 -23.39 15.46
C TRP A 173 7.25 -22.23 14.58
N VAL A 174 6.11 -22.43 13.92
CA VAL A 174 5.39 -21.41 13.14
C VAL A 174 3.94 -21.34 13.60
N LEU A 175 3.40 -20.12 13.68
CA LEU A 175 2.01 -19.86 13.99
C LEU A 175 1.39 -18.97 12.91
N SER A 176 0.36 -19.46 12.23
CA SER A 176 -0.42 -18.66 11.29
C SER A 176 -1.51 -17.87 12.04
N LEU A 177 -1.58 -16.58 11.76
CA LEU A 177 -2.49 -15.62 12.38
C LEU A 177 -3.28 -14.93 11.28
N GLU A 178 -4.60 -14.92 11.39
CA GLU A 178 -5.46 -14.10 10.53
C GLU A 178 -5.86 -12.85 11.30
N VAL A 179 -5.52 -11.68 10.76
CA VAL A 179 -5.86 -10.39 11.35
C VAL A 179 -6.38 -9.48 10.25
N GLU A 180 -7.65 -9.06 10.38
CA GLU A 180 -8.28 -8.11 9.45
C GLU A 180 -8.17 -8.53 7.96
N GLY A 181 -8.29 -9.84 7.69
CA GLY A 181 -8.21 -10.41 6.34
C GLY A 181 -6.79 -10.60 5.80
N PHE A 182 -5.76 -10.38 6.61
CA PHE A 182 -4.37 -10.70 6.27
C PHE A 182 -3.90 -11.91 7.06
N THR A 183 -3.29 -12.87 6.37
CA THR A 183 -2.66 -14.03 6.99
C THR A 183 -1.18 -13.75 7.21
N PHE A 184 -0.73 -13.76 8.47
CA PHE A 184 0.66 -13.62 8.86
C PHE A 184 1.17 -14.94 9.42
N ASN A 185 2.40 -15.31 9.08
CA ASN A 185 3.12 -16.38 9.72
C ASN A 185 4.12 -15.78 10.71
N LEU A 186 3.97 -16.13 11.98
CA LEU A 186 4.92 -15.82 13.03
C LEU A 186 5.84 -17.03 13.22
N TYR A 187 7.11 -16.86 12.87
CA TYR A 187 8.15 -17.86 13.09
C TYR A 187 8.90 -17.53 14.37
N ARG A 188 9.15 -18.52 15.22
CA ARG A 188 10.17 -18.45 16.28
C ARG A 188 11.39 -19.22 15.82
N LEU A 189 12.57 -18.60 15.87
CA LEU A 189 13.81 -19.21 15.41
C LEU A 189 14.55 -19.89 16.55
N ARG A 190 15.29 -20.96 16.22
CA ARG A 190 16.22 -21.60 17.15
C ARG A 190 17.40 -20.65 17.34
N GLY A 191 17.64 -20.23 18.60
CA GLY A 191 18.77 -19.39 18.98
C GLY A 191 20.12 -20.05 18.72
#